data_AF-A0A2V9S457-F1
#
_entry.id   AF-A0A2V9S457-F1
#
_cell.length_a   1.000
_cell.length_b   1.000
_cell.length_c   1.000
_cell.angle_alpha   90.00
_cell.angle_beta   90.00
_cell.angle_gamma   90.00
#
_symmetry.space_group_name_H-M   'P 1'
#
loop_
_entity.id
_entity.type
_entity.pdbx_description
1 polymer ?
#
loop_
_entity_poly.entity_id
_entity_poly.type
_entity_poly.pdbx_seq_one_letter_code
_entity_poly.pdbx_strand_id
1 'polypeptide(L)'
;MPDEINMHEQHKEQEFERSDLSPGAIIAFLIGLAVFGVLVHFVIAGMLRYMDRTEQMRQTRLGPTMPSLRPAQPDTRSVKPQDINQFPEPRLEGNERIEINSFRLNEDKLLNSYGYVDQQRGVVRIPIDRAMQLIAHRGLPTRPQAGSVPPSPVNLGRQAAQRSDTSQRQKKQ
;
A
#
# COMPACT_ATOMS: atom_id res chain seq x y z
N MET A 1 -14.80 93.12 42.66
CA MET A 1 -14.41 92.03 43.58
C MET A 1 -13.42 91.16 42.81
N PRO A 2 -12.27 90.82 43.44
CA PRO A 2 -11.23 89.98 42.85
C PRO A 2 -11.73 88.51 42.88
N ASP A 3 -11.09 87.54 42.24
CA ASP A 3 -10.07 86.75 42.93
C ASP A 3 -9.33 85.85 41.92
N GLU A 4 -8.05 86.16 41.75
CA GLU A 4 -6.93 85.31 42.16
C GLU A 4 -6.93 83.79 41.89
N ILE A 5 -5.84 83.38 41.20
CA ILE A 5 -4.99 82.16 41.29
C ILE A 5 -5.61 80.76 41.09
N ASN A 6 -5.07 80.00 40.12
CA ASN A 6 -4.13 78.90 40.43
C ASN A 6 -3.43 78.30 39.19
N MET A 7 -2.17 77.95 39.38
CA MET A 7 -1.28 77.25 38.44
C MET A 7 -1.55 75.76 38.47
N HIS A 8 -1.53 75.05 37.34
CA HIS A 8 -1.11 73.64 37.30
C HIS A 8 -0.48 73.29 35.95
N GLU A 9 0.83 73.04 35.96
CA GLU A 9 1.49 72.21 34.97
C GLU A 9 0.83 70.83 34.95
N GLN A 10 0.47 70.33 33.77
CA GLN A 10 0.13 68.92 33.60
C GLN A 10 0.89 68.33 32.42
N HIS A 11 1.86 67.50 32.79
CA HIS A 11 2.35 66.30 32.14
C HIS A 11 1.87 66.05 30.70
N LYS A 12 2.81 66.12 29.77
CA LYS A 12 2.70 65.62 28.40
C LYS A 12 2.65 64.08 28.43
N GLU A 13 1.51 63.52 28.81
CA GLU A 13 1.20 62.11 28.54
C GLU A 13 1.27 61.91 27.02
N GLN A 14 2.02 60.91 26.59
CA GLN A 14 2.00 60.47 25.20
C GLN A 14 0.62 59.87 24.93
N GLU A 15 -0.29 60.69 24.41
CA GLU A 15 -1.53 60.21 23.81
C GLU A 15 -1.16 59.24 22.69
N PHE A 16 -1.51 57.97 22.88
CA PHE A 16 -1.52 57.00 21.80
C PHE A 16 -2.52 57.49 20.75
N GLU A 17 -2.05 57.71 19.51
CA GLU A 17 -2.90 58.13 18.40
C GLU A 17 -4.06 57.15 18.23
N ARG A 18 -5.25 57.57 18.66
CA ARG A 18 -6.52 56.91 18.35
C ARG A 18 -6.93 57.29 16.93
N SER A 19 -6.11 56.96 15.94
CA SER A 19 -6.62 56.80 14.58
C SER A 19 -7.25 55.42 14.51
N ASP A 20 -8.43 55.31 15.12
CA ASP A 20 -9.25 54.11 15.02
C ASP A 20 -9.60 53.90 13.53
N LEU A 21 -9.37 52.69 13.03
CA LEU A 21 -9.80 52.30 11.69
C LEU A 21 -11.28 52.67 11.52
N SER A 22 -11.58 53.53 10.55
CA SER A 22 -12.95 53.99 10.36
C SER A 22 -13.88 52.79 10.12
N PRO A 23 -14.96 52.63 10.90
CA PRO A 23 -15.91 51.54 10.71
C PRO A 23 -16.49 51.50 9.29
N GLY A 24 -16.62 52.67 8.68
CA GLY A 24 -17.04 52.83 7.28
C GLY A 24 -16.08 52.18 6.29
N ALA A 25 -14.75 52.31 6.48
CA ALA A 25 -13.77 51.67 5.61
C ALA A 25 -13.81 50.14 5.73
N ILE A 26 -14.05 49.62 6.94
CA ILE A 26 -14.18 48.17 7.17
C ILE A 26 -15.43 47.63 6.47
N ILE A 27 -16.57 48.31 6.61
CA ILE A 27 -17.83 47.89 5.96
C ILE A 27 -17.70 47.97 4.44
N ALA A 28 -17.13 49.06 3.91
CA ALA A 28 -16.88 49.20 2.47
C ALA A 28 -15.95 48.08 1.94
N PHE A 29 -14.92 47.73 2.70
CA PHE A 29 -14.01 46.62 2.37
C PHE A 29 -14.74 45.27 2.35
N LEU A 30 -15.57 44.98 3.36
CA LEU A 30 -16.35 43.73 3.43
C LEU A 30 -17.36 43.62 2.28
N ILE A 31 -18.05 44.72 1.94
CA ILE A 31 -18.94 44.78 0.78
C ILE A 31 -18.14 44.54 -0.51
N GLY A 32 -16.99 45.19 -0.66
CA GLY A 32 -16.11 44.99 -1.80
C GLY A 32 -15.64 43.54 -1.94
N LEU A 33 -15.26 42.90 -0.83
CA LEU A 33 -14.85 41.51 -0.78
C LEU A 33 -16.01 40.56 -1.17
N ALA A 34 -17.21 40.82 -0.67
CA ALA A 34 -18.40 40.04 -1.02
C ALA A 34 -18.74 40.15 -2.50
N VAL A 35 -18.74 41.37 -3.06
CA VAL A 35 -18.99 41.63 -4.48
C VAL A 35 -17.94 40.94 -5.35
N PHE A 36 -16.67 41.02 -4.95
CA PHE A 36 -15.57 40.34 -5.64
C PHE A 36 -15.72 38.82 -5.61
N GLY A 37 -16.07 38.24 -4.45
CA GLY A 37 -16.32 36.80 -4.33
C GLY A 37 -17.48 36.33 -5.21
N VAL A 38 -18.56 37.12 -5.28
CA VAL A 38 -19.70 36.85 -6.16
C VAL A 38 -19.28 36.93 -7.64
N LEU A 39 -18.49 37.94 -8.01
CA LEU A 39 -17.94 38.07 -9.37
C LEU A 39 -17.11 36.84 -9.75
N VAL A 40 -16.16 36.43 -8.90
CA VAL A 40 -15.33 35.24 -9.12
C VAL A 40 -16.18 33.98 -9.24
N HIS A 41 -17.22 33.83 -8.39
CA HIS A 41 -18.15 32.71 -8.48
C HIS A 41 -18.84 32.63 -9.85
N PHE A 42 -19.35 33.76 -10.36
CA PHE A 42 -19.98 33.80 -11.68
C PHE A 42 -18.99 33.55 -12.83
N VAL A 43 -17.75 34.05 -12.73
CA VAL A 43 -16.70 33.78 -13.71
C VAL A 43 -16.35 32.29 -13.75
N ILE A 44 -16.12 31.66 -12.59
CA ILE A 44 -15.82 30.23 -12.50
C ILE A 44 -17.02 29.41 -13.01
N ALA A 45 -18.25 29.72 -12.58
CA ALA A 45 -19.44 29.00 -13.03
C ALA A 45 -19.68 29.16 -14.54
N GLY A 46 -19.43 30.34 -15.10
CA GLY A 46 -19.49 30.61 -16.54
C GLY A 46 -18.43 29.83 -17.31
N MET A 47 -17.19 29.83 -16.83
CA MET A 47 -16.07 29.09 -17.42
C MET A 47 -16.33 27.58 -17.38
N LEU A 48 -16.75 27.04 -16.23
CA LEU A 48 -17.08 25.62 -16.09
C LEU A 48 -18.22 25.23 -17.02
N ARG A 49 -19.30 26.03 -17.11
CA ARG A 49 -20.39 25.78 -18.06
C ARG A 49 -19.95 25.88 -19.53
N TYR A 50 -19.05 26.80 -19.86
CA TYR A 50 -18.51 26.95 -21.22
C TYR A 50 -17.67 25.73 -21.60
N MET A 51 -16.78 25.30 -20.70
CA MET A 51 -15.99 24.08 -20.87
C MET A 51 -16.91 22.87 -20.98
N ASP A 52 -17.88 22.70 -20.08
CA ASP A 52 -18.87 21.61 -20.14
C ASP A 52 -19.71 21.62 -21.42
N ARG A 53 -20.08 22.78 -21.98
CA ARG A 53 -20.76 22.83 -23.29
C ARG A 53 -19.87 22.32 -24.43
N THR A 54 -18.57 22.60 -24.35
CA THR A 54 -17.59 22.15 -25.34
C THR A 54 -17.27 20.67 -25.17
N GLU A 55 -17.21 20.22 -23.92
CA GLU A 55 -16.96 18.85 -23.53
C GLU A 55 -18.18 17.96 -23.73
N GLN A 56 -19.43 18.41 -23.59
CA GLN A 56 -20.61 17.59 -23.92
C GLN A 56 -20.62 17.15 -25.40
N MET A 57 -20.12 18.00 -26.31
CA MET A 57 -19.95 17.64 -27.72
C MET A 57 -18.84 16.59 -27.94
N ARG A 58 -17.91 16.41 -26.98
CA ARG A 58 -16.81 15.43 -27.02
C ARG A 58 -17.07 14.18 -26.16
N GLN A 59 -17.71 14.34 -25.01
CA GLN A 59 -18.02 13.34 -23.99
C GLN A 59 -19.26 12.51 -24.34
N THR A 60 -20.14 12.98 -25.25
CA THR A 60 -21.23 12.14 -25.79
C THR A 60 -20.71 10.90 -26.55
N ARG A 61 -19.39 10.80 -26.82
CA ARG A 61 -18.77 9.57 -27.36
C ARG A 61 -18.24 8.57 -26.32
N LEU A 62 -18.31 8.86 -25.02
CA LEU A 62 -17.73 7.99 -23.97
C LEU A 62 -18.68 7.76 -22.78
N GLY A 63 -20.00 7.74 -23.02
CA GLY A 63 -20.95 7.10 -22.11
C GLY A 63 -20.91 5.56 -22.26
N PRO A 64 -21.24 4.78 -21.22
CA PRO A 64 -21.06 3.32 -21.18
C PRO A 64 -21.98 2.48 -22.11
N THR A 65 -22.58 3.07 -23.16
CA THR A 65 -23.46 2.33 -24.08
C THR A 65 -23.35 2.77 -25.55
N MET A 66 -22.21 3.27 -26.03
CA MET A 66 -22.02 3.46 -27.49
C MET A 66 -20.72 2.84 -28.03
N PRO A 67 -20.78 2.05 -29.12
CA PRO A 67 -19.59 1.53 -29.79
C PRO A 67 -18.96 2.66 -30.62
N SER A 68 -18.02 3.39 -30.04
CA SER A 68 -17.23 4.39 -30.75
C SER A 68 -16.13 3.72 -31.58
N LEU A 69 -16.24 3.76 -32.91
CA LEU A 69 -15.23 3.37 -33.89
C LEU A 69 -13.99 4.32 -33.90
N ARG A 70 -13.33 4.50 -32.76
CA ARG A 70 -12.09 5.30 -32.64
C ARG A 70 -11.00 4.40 -32.01
N PRO A 71 -9.76 4.39 -32.51
CA PRO A 71 -8.71 3.56 -31.91
C PRO A 71 -8.51 4.01 -30.47
N ALA A 72 -8.85 3.13 -29.53
CA ALA A 72 -8.73 3.39 -28.10
C ALA A 72 -7.25 3.69 -27.78
N GLN A 73 -6.97 4.90 -27.32
CA GLN A 73 -5.74 5.14 -26.58
C GLN A 73 -5.78 4.22 -25.36
N PRO A 74 -4.76 3.39 -25.12
CA PRO A 74 -4.79 2.44 -24.02
C PRO A 74 -4.83 3.20 -22.70
N ASP A 75 -5.94 3.02 -22.00
CA ASP A 75 -6.19 3.56 -20.67
C ASP A 75 -5.12 3.03 -19.70
N THR A 76 -4.13 3.86 -19.35
CA THR A 76 -3.01 3.49 -18.47
C THR A 76 -3.42 3.32 -17.01
N ARG A 77 -4.68 3.58 -16.64
CA ARG A 77 -5.22 3.25 -15.31
C ARG A 77 -5.78 1.83 -15.23
N SER A 78 -5.98 1.17 -16.36
CA SER A 78 -6.42 -0.21 -16.44
C SER A 78 -5.28 -1.06 -16.97
N VAL A 79 -4.38 -1.48 -16.08
CA VAL A 79 -3.37 -2.50 -16.42
C VAL A 79 -4.12 -3.78 -16.79
N LYS A 80 -4.07 -4.17 -18.07
CA LYS A 80 -4.62 -5.47 -18.46
C LYS A 80 -3.72 -6.55 -17.86
N PRO A 81 -4.24 -7.73 -17.47
CA PRO A 81 -3.41 -8.84 -17.01
C PRO A 81 -2.29 -9.22 -18.00
N GLN A 82 -2.47 -8.91 -19.28
CA GLN A 82 -1.50 -9.11 -20.35
C GLN A 82 -0.29 -8.16 -20.24
N ASP A 83 -0.47 -6.93 -19.76
CA ASP A 83 0.61 -5.94 -19.58
C ASP A 83 1.51 -6.33 -18.40
N ILE A 84 0.95 -6.99 -17.37
CA ILE A 84 1.70 -7.55 -16.24
C ILE A 84 2.72 -8.58 -16.74
N ASN A 85 2.40 -9.32 -17.81
CA ASN A 85 3.28 -10.32 -18.39
C ASN A 85 4.47 -9.75 -19.19
N GLN A 86 4.51 -8.44 -19.43
CA GLN A 86 5.60 -7.77 -20.13
C GLN A 86 6.75 -7.38 -19.18
N PHE A 87 6.49 -7.28 -17.88
CA PHE A 87 7.53 -6.94 -16.90
C PHE A 87 8.43 -8.15 -16.60
N PRO A 88 9.75 -7.98 -16.49
CA PRO A 88 10.64 -9.07 -16.05
C PRO A 88 10.31 -9.49 -14.61
N GLU A 89 10.63 -10.74 -14.25
CA GLU A 89 10.48 -11.23 -12.88
C GLU A 89 11.52 -10.60 -11.93
N PRO A 90 11.21 -10.39 -10.64
CA PRO A 90 9.96 -10.73 -9.94
C PRO A 90 8.85 -9.68 -10.10
N ARG A 91 7.61 -10.14 -10.26
CA ARG A 91 6.41 -9.29 -10.41
C ARG A 91 5.65 -9.18 -9.10
N LEU A 92 4.86 -8.12 -8.94
CA LEU A 92 3.93 -8.00 -7.83
C LEU A 92 2.83 -9.07 -7.95
N GLU A 93 2.61 -9.82 -6.88
CA GLU A 93 1.56 -10.84 -6.80
C GLU A 93 0.18 -10.16 -6.72
N GLY A 94 -0.67 -10.35 -7.74
CA GLY A 94 -1.94 -9.65 -7.82
C GLY A 94 -3.08 -10.25 -6.98
N ASN A 95 -2.89 -11.45 -6.43
CA ASN A 95 -3.97 -12.22 -5.78
C ASN A 95 -3.51 -13.05 -4.58
N GLU A 96 -2.70 -12.43 -3.72
CA GLU A 96 -2.10 -13.05 -2.52
C GLU A 96 -3.14 -13.79 -1.64
N ARG A 97 -4.35 -13.24 -1.51
CA ARG A 97 -5.39 -13.78 -0.62
C ARG A 97 -5.91 -15.15 -1.07
N ILE A 98 -6.11 -15.35 -2.37
CA ILE A 98 -6.61 -16.63 -2.90
C ILE A 98 -5.50 -17.67 -2.89
N GLU A 99 -4.29 -17.27 -3.27
CA GLU A 99 -3.12 -18.15 -3.30
C GLU A 99 -2.80 -18.71 -1.90
N ILE A 100 -2.72 -17.86 -0.88
CA ILE A 100 -2.47 -18.29 0.51
C ILE A 100 -3.57 -19.25 1.01
N ASN A 101 -4.84 -19.00 0.68
CA ASN A 101 -5.92 -19.89 1.13
C ASN A 101 -5.80 -21.27 0.51
N SER A 102 -5.56 -21.34 -0.81
CA SER A 102 -5.35 -22.61 -1.51
C SER A 102 -4.14 -23.38 -0.97
N PHE A 103 -3.06 -22.67 -0.65
CA PHE A 103 -1.87 -23.24 -0.06
C PHE A 103 -2.17 -23.87 1.30
N ARG A 104 -2.83 -23.12 2.20
CA ARG A 104 -3.26 -23.63 3.52
C ARG A 104 -4.15 -24.85 3.42
N LEU A 105 -5.14 -24.84 2.52
CA LEU A 105 -6.03 -25.98 2.32
C LEU A 105 -5.28 -27.24 1.85
N ASN A 106 -4.27 -27.07 1.01
CA ASN A 106 -3.43 -28.18 0.56
C ASN A 106 -2.55 -28.72 1.70
N GLU A 107 -1.98 -27.84 2.53
CA GLU A 107 -1.21 -28.24 3.73
C GLU A 107 -2.10 -28.99 4.72
N ASP A 108 -3.29 -28.47 5.02
CA ASP A 108 -4.25 -29.10 5.91
C ASP A 108 -4.65 -30.48 5.39
N LYS A 109 -4.90 -30.61 4.09
CA LYS A 109 -5.20 -31.92 3.47
C LYS A 109 -4.00 -32.87 3.58
N LEU A 110 -2.79 -32.39 3.37
CA LEU A 110 -1.57 -33.20 3.47
C LEU A 110 -1.37 -33.74 4.89
N LEU A 111 -1.59 -32.90 5.91
CA LEU A 111 -1.42 -33.23 7.32
C LEU A 111 -2.51 -34.18 7.84
N ASN A 112 -3.74 -34.05 7.35
CA ASN A 112 -4.89 -34.79 7.88
C ASN A 112 -5.29 -36.00 7.04
N SER A 113 -4.62 -36.25 5.91
CA SER A 113 -4.92 -37.39 5.03
C SER A 113 -3.79 -38.41 4.96
N TYR A 114 -4.19 -39.65 4.68
CA TYR A 114 -3.28 -40.67 4.19
C TYR A 114 -2.79 -40.33 2.78
N GLY A 115 -1.62 -40.85 2.42
CA GLY A 115 -1.08 -40.76 1.07
C GLY A 115 0.22 -41.56 0.95
N TYR A 116 0.71 -41.74 -0.27
CA TYR A 116 2.03 -42.33 -0.48
C TYR A 116 3.09 -41.23 -0.60
N VAL A 117 4.25 -41.43 0.01
CA VAL A 117 5.45 -40.60 -0.21
C VAL A 117 6.28 -41.23 -1.33
N ASP A 118 6.45 -42.54 -1.29
CA ASP A 118 7.13 -43.33 -2.32
C ASP A 118 6.39 -44.66 -2.47
N GLN A 119 5.63 -44.79 -3.57
CA GLN A 119 4.85 -45.99 -3.87
C GLN A 119 5.72 -47.20 -4.17
N GLN A 120 6.87 -47.01 -4.82
CA GLN A 120 7.76 -48.10 -5.20
C GLN A 120 8.43 -48.74 -3.98
N ARG A 121 8.73 -47.91 -2.98
CA ARG A 121 9.35 -48.35 -1.71
C ARG A 121 8.32 -48.64 -0.61
N GLY A 122 7.02 -48.51 -0.90
CA GLY A 122 5.94 -48.74 0.07
C GLY A 122 5.90 -47.75 1.22
N VAL A 123 6.45 -46.54 1.06
CA VAL A 123 6.49 -45.52 2.11
C VAL A 123 5.19 -44.73 2.09
N VAL A 124 4.42 -44.86 3.18
CA VAL A 124 3.10 -44.24 3.34
C VAL A 124 3.17 -43.08 4.35
N ARG A 125 2.50 -41.98 4.02
CA ARG A 125 2.17 -40.87 4.93
C ARG A 125 0.90 -41.19 5.69
N ILE A 126 0.94 -40.96 7.01
CA ILE A 126 -0.21 -41.07 7.90
C ILE A 126 -0.63 -39.67 8.38
N PRO A 127 -1.91 -39.47 8.76
CA PRO A 127 -2.35 -38.23 9.38
C PRO A 127 -1.53 -37.87 10.61
N ILE A 128 -1.31 -36.58 10.84
CA ILE A 128 -0.45 -36.06 11.90
C ILE A 128 -0.93 -36.50 13.30
N ASP A 129 -2.24 -36.53 13.54
CA ASP A 129 -2.82 -37.03 14.80
C ASP A 129 -2.44 -38.48 15.06
N ARG A 130 -2.45 -39.31 14.02
CA ARG A 130 -2.08 -40.72 14.14
C ARG A 130 -0.57 -40.86 14.37
N ALA A 131 0.24 -40.05 13.71
CA ALA A 131 1.68 -40.02 13.95
C ALA A 131 2.00 -39.65 15.40
N MET A 132 1.35 -38.61 15.93
CA MET A 132 1.52 -38.19 17.33
C MET A 132 1.11 -39.30 18.31
N GLN A 133 -0.02 -39.97 18.09
CA GLN A 133 -0.43 -41.12 18.92
C GLN A 133 0.60 -42.25 18.89
N LEU A 134 1.08 -42.63 17.71
CA LEU A 134 2.06 -43.70 17.58
C LEU A 134 3.38 -43.36 18.27
N ILE A 135 3.83 -42.10 18.17
CA ILE A 135 5.03 -41.62 18.85
C ILE A 135 4.81 -41.62 20.37
N ALA A 136 3.67 -41.14 20.85
CA ALA A 136 3.33 -41.15 22.27
C ALA A 136 3.31 -42.57 22.84
N HIS A 137 2.73 -43.53 22.11
CA HIS A 137 2.69 -44.94 22.53
C HIS A 137 4.05 -45.64 22.46
N ARG A 138 4.85 -45.36 21.43
CA ARG A 138 6.15 -46.01 21.21
C ARG A 138 7.27 -45.36 22.03
N GLY A 139 7.08 -44.13 22.46
CA GLY A 139 8.13 -43.26 22.98
C GLY A 139 9.00 -42.69 21.86
N LEU A 140 9.75 -41.63 22.18
CA LEU A 140 10.76 -41.07 21.28
C LEU A 140 11.95 -42.04 21.17
N PRO A 141 12.55 -42.23 19.99
CA PRO A 141 13.71 -43.10 19.84
C PRO A 141 14.88 -42.56 20.68
N THR A 142 15.32 -43.34 21.68
CA THR A 142 16.40 -42.97 22.62
C THR A 142 17.81 -43.20 22.06
N ARG A 143 17.90 -43.81 20.88
CA ARG A 143 19.14 -43.95 20.10
C ARG A 143 18.84 -43.61 18.65
N PRO A 144 19.61 -42.72 17.98
CA PRO A 144 19.44 -42.50 16.56
C PRO A 144 19.66 -43.83 15.83
N GLN A 145 18.60 -44.36 15.23
CA GLN A 145 18.71 -45.54 14.38
C GLN A 145 19.49 -45.10 13.14
N ALA A 146 20.67 -45.68 12.92
CA ALA A 146 21.51 -45.37 11.77
C ALA A 146 20.67 -45.51 10.49
N GLY A 147 20.37 -44.37 9.84
CA GLY A 147 19.54 -44.31 8.63
C GLY A 147 18.18 -43.62 8.75
N SER A 148 17.77 -43.13 9.93
CA SER A 148 16.44 -42.52 10.14
C SER A 148 16.42 -40.99 10.32
N VAL A 149 17.56 -40.31 10.16
CA VAL A 149 17.58 -38.84 10.10
C VAL A 149 17.32 -38.45 8.64
N PRO A 150 16.14 -37.88 8.28
CA PRO A 150 15.99 -37.25 6.97
C PRO A 150 17.13 -36.25 6.84
N PRO A 151 17.85 -36.22 5.71
CA PRO A 151 19.09 -35.49 5.65
C PRO A 151 18.76 -34.01 5.88
N SER A 152 19.21 -33.49 7.03
CA SER A 152 19.02 -32.08 7.36
C SER A 152 19.53 -31.26 6.18
N PRO A 153 18.80 -30.24 5.70
CA PRO A 153 19.26 -29.40 4.60
C PRO A 153 20.63 -28.78 4.90
N VAL A 154 20.96 -28.60 6.19
CA VAL A 154 22.29 -28.17 6.65
C VAL A 154 23.38 -29.20 6.34
N ASN A 155 23.08 -30.50 6.46
CA ASN A 155 24.03 -31.56 6.15
C ASN A 155 24.21 -31.74 4.63
N LEU A 156 23.15 -31.52 3.81
CA LEU A 156 23.30 -31.43 2.36
C LEU A 156 24.18 -30.24 1.96
N GLY A 157 23.91 -29.07 2.53
CA GLY A 157 24.68 -27.85 2.27
C GLY A 157 26.16 -28.01 2.60
N ARG A 158 26.50 -28.62 3.75
CA ARG A 158 27.90 -28.94 4.09
C ARG A 158 28.55 -29.93 3.13
N GLN A 159 27.83 -30.97 2.70
CA GLN A 159 28.38 -31.94 1.75
C GLN A 159 28.62 -31.32 0.37
N ALA A 160 27.72 -30.43 -0.09
CA ALA A 160 27.91 -29.67 -1.31
C ALA A 160 29.13 -28.74 -1.21
N ALA A 161 29.27 -28.03 -0.09
CA ALA A 161 30.41 -27.14 0.17
C ALA A 161 31.76 -27.89 0.20
N GLN A 162 31.79 -29.08 0.81
CA GLN A 162 32.99 -29.94 0.84
C GLN A 162 33.35 -30.48 -0.55
N ARG A 163 32.36 -30.78 -1.40
CA ARG A 163 32.61 -31.21 -2.79
C ARG A 163 33.15 -30.08 -3.66
N SER A 164 32.75 -28.84 -3.39
CA SER A 164 33.26 -27.67 -4.10
C SER A 164 34.60 -27.15 -3.58
N ASP A 165 35.05 -27.61 -2.41
CA ASP A 165 36.34 -27.22 -1.84
C ASP A 165 37.49 -27.93 -2.58
N THR A 166 38.05 -27.25 -3.57
CA THR A 166 39.18 -27.71 -4.39
C THR A 166 40.53 -27.52 -3.71
N SER A 167 40.60 -26.85 -2.56
CA SER A 167 41.86 -26.56 -1.86
C SER A 167 42.59 -27.82 -1.37
N GLN A 168 41.87 -28.92 -1.11
CA GLN A 168 42.47 -30.20 -0.72
C GLN A 168 43.10 -30.97 -1.90
N ARG A 169 42.71 -30.65 -3.15
CA ARG A 169 43.19 -31.35 -4.35
C ARG A 169 44.59 -30.91 -4.79
N GLN A 170 45.05 -29.73 -4.34
CA GLN A 170 46.36 -29.18 -4.66
C GLN A 170 47.49 -29.62 -3.72
N LYS A 171 47.20 -30.26 -2.58
CA LYS A 171 48.22 -30.60 -1.58
C LYS A 171 48.90 -31.97 -1.76
N LYS A 172 48.66 -32.64 -2.89
CA LYS A 172 49.16 -33.99 -3.17
C LYS A 172 49.93 -34.12 -4.49
N GLN A 173 50.61 -33.05 -4.90
CA GLN A 173 51.64 -33.08 -5.93
C GLN A 173 52.96 -32.61 -5.32
#